data_AF-A0A8J6PQ44-F1
#
_entry.id   AF-A0A8J6PQ44-F1
#
_cell.length_a   1.000
_cell.length_b   1.000
_cell.length_c   1.000
_cell.angle_alpha   90.00
_cell.angle_beta   90.00
_cell.angle_gamma   90.00
#
_symmetry.space_group_name_H-M   'P 1'
#
loop_
_entity.id
_entity.type
_entity.pdbx_description
1 polymer ?
#
loop_
_entity_poly.entity_id
_entity_poly.type
_entity_poly.pdbx_seq_one_letter_code
_entity_poly.pdbx_strand_id
1 'polypeptide(L)'
;MNMLHKSVRSGSAKARIWQICDELMSKNGVMPSGREVVDIYIAEGGNEGTGFTQYSHWKKEMVVRSADAASYEDASDAEPGSAAFRPMTISADGHLVLSPELRRAMLLDSDGRVTVSVVDGELRVISPMSAVRQLQRRASSLVPKGTLVSDELIAERHAEAELNG
;
A
#
# COMPACT_ATOMS: atom_id res chain seq x y z
N MET A 1 -5.61 17.79 3.45
CA MET A 1 -6.01 16.47 3.99
C MET A 1 -7.53 16.40 4.02
N ASN A 2 -8.17 15.57 3.19
CA ASN A 2 -9.62 15.38 3.27
C ASN A 2 -9.95 14.57 4.52
N MET A 3 -10.75 15.14 5.43
CA MET A 3 -11.08 14.53 6.72
C MET A 3 -12.14 13.44 6.55
N LEU A 4 -11.89 12.23 7.05
CA LEU A 4 -12.79 11.08 6.87
C LEU A 4 -14.10 11.24 7.63
N HIS A 5 -14.15 11.98 8.74
CA HIS A 5 -15.41 12.22 9.44
C HIS A 5 -16.46 12.96 8.59
N LYS A 6 -16.04 13.71 7.56
CA LYS A 6 -16.95 14.42 6.65
C LYS A 6 -17.70 13.49 5.70
N SER A 7 -17.28 12.24 5.53
CA SER A 7 -18.01 11.24 4.73
C SER A 7 -19.08 10.49 5.54
N VAL A 8 -19.21 10.77 6.84
CA VAL A 8 -20.18 10.14 7.74
C VAL A 8 -21.31 11.10 8.07
N ARG A 9 -22.52 10.57 8.25
CA ARG A 9 -23.68 11.34 8.73
C ARG A 9 -23.35 12.04 10.06
N SER A 10 -23.40 13.37 10.03
CA SER A 10 -23.19 14.25 11.18
C SER A 10 -24.11 13.90 12.36
N GLY A 11 -23.62 14.06 13.59
CA GLY A 11 -24.34 13.78 14.83
C GLY A 11 -24.41 12.31 15.27
N SER A 12 -23.77 11.40 14.52
CA SER A 12 -23.68 9.98 14.91
C SER A 12 -22.46 9.69 15.78
N ALA A 13 -22.54 8.63 16.61
CA ALA A 13 -21.39 8.12 17.37
C ALA A 13 -20.18 7.83 16.45
N LYS A 14 -20.44 7.27 15.26
CA LYS A 14 -19.43 7.05 14.22
C LYS A 14 -18.75 8.36 13.80
N ALA A 15 -19.54 9.40 13.51
CA ALA A 15 -18.99 10.70 13.09
C ALA A 15 -18.10 11.31 14.18
N ARG A 16 -18.51 11.23 15.45
CA ARG A 16 -17.69 11.76 16.55
C ARG A 16 -16.39 11.01 16.72
N ILE A 17 -16.41 9.68 16.73
CA ILE A 17 -15.19 8.87 16.86
C ILE A 17 -14.22 9.13 15.71
N TRP A 18 -14.74 9.22 14.48
CA TRP A 18 -13.91 9.52 13.30
C TRP A 18 -13.35 10.94 13.34
N GLN A 19 -14.09 11.90 13.91
CA GLN A 19 -13.60 13.26 14.13
C GLN A 19 -12.46 13.28 15.14
N ILE A 20 -12.57 12.56 16.26
CA ILE A 20 -11.49 12.43 17.26
C ILE A 20 -10.22 11.86 16.58
N CYS A 21 -10.37 10.82 15.74
CA CYS A 21 -9.24 10.26 15.01
C CYS A 21 -8.58 11.28 14.06
N ASP A 22 -9.37 12.02 13.27
CA ASP A 22 -8.86 13.03 12.34
C ASP A 22 -8.18 14.20 13.08
N GLU A 23 -8.73 14.64 14.21
CA GLU A 23 -8.17 15.70 15.06
C GLU A 23 -6.82 15.28 15.66
N LEU A 24 -6.74 14.08 16.25
CA LEU A 24 -5.49 13.55 16.78
C LEU A 24 -4.44 13.35 15.70
N MET A 25 -4.83 12.85 14.53
CA MET A 25 -3.93 12.69 13.39
C MET A 25 -3.41 14.04 12.89
N SER A 26 -4.28 15.06 12.80
CA SER A 26 -3.87 16.41 12.41
C SER A 26 -2.95 17.07 13.43
N LYS A 27 -3.14 16.80 14.72
CA LYS A 27 -2.34 17.38 15.80
C LYS A 27 -0.97 16.71 15.93
N ASN A 28 -0.93 15.39 15.84
CA ASN A 28 0.26 14.59 16.14
C ASN A 28 1.06 14.21 14.88
N GLY A 29 0.46 14.32 13.69
CA GLY A 29 1.08 13.92 12.42
C GLY A 29 1.32 12.40 12.29
N VAL A 30 0.91 11.62 13.28
CA VAL A 30 1.02 10.16 13.34
C VAL A 30 -0.34 9.54 13.62
N MET A 31 -0.49 8.26 13.28
CA MET A 31 -1.74 7.54 13.50
C MET A 31 -2.04 7.42 15.01
N PRO A 32 -3.22 7.85 15.47
CA PRO A 32 -3.58 7.78 16.88
C PRO A 32 -3.80 6.33 17.32
N SER A 33 -3.57 6.07 18.61
CA SER A 33 -3.83 4.74 19.17
C SER A 33 -5.33 4.55 19.41
N GLY A 34 -5.80 3.30 19.29
CA GLY A 34 -7.21 2.98 19.56
C GLY A 34 -7.61 3.30 21.00
N ARG A 35 -6.69 3.13 21.96
CA ARG A 35 -6.92 3.46 23.38
C ARG A 35 -7.13 4.95 23.59
N GLU A 36 -6.25 5.78 23.02
CA GLU A 36 -6.32 7.25 23.13
C GLU A 36 -7.63 7.80 22.55
N VAL A 37 -8.05 7.31 21.38
CA VAL A 37 -9.32 7.70 20.76
C VAL A 37 -10.52 7.30 21.63
N VAL A 38 -10.48 6.08 22.19
CA VAL A 38 -11.55 5.52 23.01
C VAL A 38 -11.66 6.24 24.35
N ASP A 39 -10.54 6.56 25.00
CA ASP A 39 -10.53 7.27 26.27
C ASP A 39 -11.18 8.67 26.14
N ILE A 40 -10.90 9.37 25.04
CA ILE A 40 -11.56 10.66 24.71
C ILE A 40 -13.06 10.45 24.49
N TYR A 41 -13.45 9.41 23.74
CA TYR A 41 -14.86 9.14 23.48
C TYR A 41 -15.64 8.73 24.74
N ILE A 42 -15.03 7.96 25.66
CA ILE A 42 -15.63 7.59 26.95
C ILE A 42 -15.79 8.83 27.83
N ALA A 43 -14.79 9.73 27.86
CA ALA A 43 -14.88 10.98 28.60
C ALA A 43 -16.05 11.86 28.14
N GLU A 44 -16.50 11.71 26.89
CA GLU A 44 -17.69 12.38 26.33
C GLU A 44 -19.01 11.63 26.59
N GLY A 45 -18.98 10.54 27.36
CA GLY A 45 -20.16 9.70 27.66
C GLY A 45 -20.42 8.59 26.64
N GLY A 46 -19.44 8.30 25.78
CA GLY A 46 -19.50 7.23 24.78
C GLY A 46 -19.29 5.82 25.35
N ASN A 47 -19.68 4.81 24.56
CA ASN A 47 -19.44 3.40 24.89
C ASN A 47 -18.10 2.91 24.33
N GLU A 48 -17.29 2.24 25.18
CA GLU A 48 -15.98 1.69 24.84
C GLU A 48 -15.98 0.77 23.61
N GLY A 49 -16.91 -0.18 23.55
CA GLY A 49 -17.02 -1.14 22.45
C GLY A 49 -17.35 -0.47 21.10
N THR A 50 -18.20 0.56 21.13
CA THR A 50 -18.48 1.39 19.97
C THR A 50 -17.23 2.18 19.54
N GLY A 51 -16.48 2.70 20.51
CA GLY A 51 -15.20 3.38 20.30
C GLY A 51 -14.21 2.54 19.49
N PHE A 52 -13.87 1.35 19.98
CA PHE A 52 -12.90 0.46 19.31
C PHE A 52 -13.36 -0.02 17.94
N THR A 53 -14.66 -0.31 17.79
CA THR A 53 -15.23 -0.74 16.52
C THR A 53 -15.09 0.34 15.46
N GLN A 54 -15.45 1.59 15.79
CA GLN A 54 -15.39 2.68 14.82
C GLN A 54 -13.96 3.17 14.56
N TYR A 55 -13.06 3.09 15.55
CA TYR A 55 -11.62 3.28 15.33
C TYR A 55 -11.08 2.28 14.31
N SER A 56 -11.45 1.00 14.43
CA SER A 56 -11.01 -0.05 13.51
C SER A 56 -11.51 0.21 12.08
N HIS A 57 -12.75 0.68 11.91
CA HIS A 57 -13.27 1.08 10.60
C HIS A 57 -12.56 2.30 10.03
N TRP A 58 -12.36 3.35 10.84
CA TRP A 58 -11.62 4.54 10.42
C TRP A 58 -10.19 4.21 10.00
N LYS A 59 -9.51 3.32 10.73
CA LYS A 59 -8.16 2.86 10.40
C LYS A 59 -8.12 2.13 9.06
N LYS A 60 -9.08 1.25 8.79
CA LYS A 60 -9.18 0.55 7.49
C LYS A 60 -9.39 1.54 6.34
N GLU A 61 -10.30 2.50 6.50
CA GLU A 61 -10.56 3.56 5.50
C GLU A 61 -9.34 4.45 5.27
N MET A 62 -8.57 4.79 6.32
CA MET A 62 -7.31 5.51 6.17
C MET A 62 -6.27 4.74 5.36
N VAL A 63 -6.15 3.43 5.60
CA VAL A 63 -5.22 2.57 4.85
C VAL A 63 -5.63 2.49 3.39
N VAL A 64 -6.92 2.24 3.11
CA VAL A 64 -7.46 2.22 1.73
C VAL A 64 -7.22 3.57 1.04
N ARG A 65 -7.50 4.67 1.71
CA ARG A 65 -7.28 6.01 1.16
C ARG A 65 -5.81 6.34 0.92
N SER A 66 -4.92 5.88 1.82
CA SER A 66 -3.47 6.05 1.63
C SER A 66 -2.94 5.19 0.49
N ALA A 67 -3.56 4.03 0.24
CA ALA A 67 -3.28 3.19 -0.92
C ALA A 67 -3.78 3.84 -2.22
N ASP A 68 -4.99 4.42 -2.20
CA ASP A 68 -5.56 5.16 -3.35
C ASP A 68 -4.82 6.46 -3.65
N ALA A 69 -4.30 7.15 -2.63
CA ALA A 69 -3.47 8.35 -2.82
C ALA A 69 -2.05 7.99 -3.30
N ALA A 70 -1.52 6.83 -2.89
CA ALA A 70 -0.24 6.32 -3.37
C ALA A 70 -0.32 5.68 -4.76
N SER A 71 -1.52 5.28 -5.21
CA SER A 71 -1.72 4.57 -6.49
C SER A 71 -1.80 5.50 -7.71
N TYR A 72 -1.75 6.83 -7.56
CA TYR A 72 -1.85 7.75 -8.70
C TYR A 72 -0.65 8.66 -8.96
N GLU A 73 0.28 8.85 -8.02
CA GLU A 73 1.36 9.84 -8.22
C GLU A 73 2.82 9.31 -8.14
N ASP A 74 3.11 8.06 -7.73
CA ASP A 74 4.53 7.69 -7.45
C ASP A 74 4.96 6.25 -7.83
N ALA A 75 4.06 5.33 -8.17
CA ALA A 75 4.45 3.93 -8.45
C ALA A 75 5.01 3.67 -9.86
N SER A 76 4.79 4.59 -10.82
CA SER A 76 5.23 4.42 -12.21
C SER A 76 6.72 4.71 -12.43
N ASP A 77 7.44 5.26 -11.46
CA ASP A 77 8.89 5.52 -11.52
C ASP A 77 9.70 5.05 -10.30
N ALA A 78 9.05 4.48 -9.28
CA ALA A 78 9.76 3.96 -8.11
C ALA A 78 10.60 2.71 -8.47
N GLU A 79 11.91 2.83 -8.30
CA GLU A 79 12.86 1.72 -8.49
C GLU A 79 12.91 0.82 -7.25
N PRO A 80 13.01 -0.52 -7.42
CA PRO A 80 13.25 -1.42 -6.30
C PRO A 80 14.55 -1.05 -5.57
N GLY A 81 14.43 -0.77 -4.28
CA GLY A 81 15.54 -0.41 -3.40
C GLY A 81 16.25 -1.62 -2.82
N SER A 82 17.39 -1.39 -2.16
CA SER A 82 18.10 -2.40 -1.37
C SER A 82 18.10 -2.00 0.10
N ALA A 83 17.88 -2.97 0.99
CA ALA A 83 18.01 -2.79 2.43
C ALA A 83 19.22 -3.58 2.94
N ALA A 84 19.89 -3.08 3.98
CA ALA A 84 21.03 -3.78 4.59
C ALA A 84 20.59 -5.08 5.29
N PHE A 85 21.49 -6.06 5.32
CA PHE A 85 21.27 -7.32 6.04
C PHE A 85 21.10 -7.04 7.54
N ARG A 86 20.03 -7.59 8.14
CA ARG A 86 19.72 -7.39 9.55
C ARG A 86 18.97 -8.59 10.14
N PRO A 87 19.17 -8.89 11.43
CA PRO A 87 18.40 -9.91 12.11
C PRO A 87 16.93 -9.48 12.22
N MET A 88 16.03 -10.40 11.92
CA MET A 88 14.59 -10.26 12.14
C MET A 88 14.07 -11.56 12.76
N THR A 89 13.07 -11.45 13.62
CA THR A 89 12.45 -12.60 14.29
C THR A 89 11.19 -12.99 13.53
N ILE A 90 11.08 -14.28 13.20
CA ILE A 90 9.83 -14.89 12.78
C ILE A 90 9.06 -15.25 14.06
N SER A 91 7.82 -14.82 14.16
CA SER A 91 6.99 -15.13 15.33
C SER A 91 6.65 -16.63 15.38
N ALA A 92 6.18 -17.11 16.54
CA ALA A 92 5.91 -18.54 16.74
C ALA A 92 4.85 -19.11 15.77
N ASP A 93 3.95 -18.26 15.32
CA ASP A 93 2.92 -18.51 14.31
C ASP A 93 3.42 -18.37 12.86
N GLY A 94 4.71 -18.12 12.66
CA GLY A 94 5.34 -18.11 11.33
C GLY A 94 5.26 -16.78 10.58
N HIS A 95 4.87 -15.69 11.24
CA HIS A 95 4.77 -14.37 10.60
C HIS A 95 6.09 -13.60 10.66
N LEU A 96 6.41 -12.93 9.56
CA LEU A 96 7.50 -11.97 9.46
C LEU A 96 6.93 -10.56 9.27
N VAL A 97 7.20 -9.67 10.23
CA VAL A 97 6.70 -8.29 10.17
C VAL A 97 7.70 -7.42 9.40
N LEU A 98 7.30 -6.95 8.22
CA LEU A 98 8.13 -6.06 7.40
C LEU A 98 8.04 -4.61 7.89
N SER A 99 9.20 -3.98 8.13
CA SER A 99 9.25 -2.57 8.48
C SER A 99 8.76 -1.69 7.30
N PRO A 100 8.32 -0.44 7.55
CA PRO A 100 7.95 0.49 6.47
C PRO A 100 9.04 0.65 5.41
N GLU A 101 10.30 0.64 5.81
CA GLU A 101 11.46 0.69 4.92
C GLU A 101 11.51 -0.51 3.97
N LEU A 102 11.36 -1.75 4.47
CA LEU A 102 11.36 -2.95 3.63
C LEU A 102 10.18 -2.95 2.66
N ARG A 103 9.00 -2.52 3.13
CA ARG A 103 7.81 -2.43 2.26
C ARG A 103 8.04 -1.46 1.09
N ARG A 104 8.67 -0.31 1.35
CA ARG A 104 9.05 0.64 0.29
C ARG A 104 10.11 0.07 -0.64
N ALA A 105 11.19 -0.51 -0.09
CA ALA A 105 12.28 -1.07 -0.90
C ALA A 105 11.79 -2.19 -1.83
N MET A 106 10.85 -3.01 -1.35
CA MET A 106 10.22 -4.08 -2.12
C MET A 106 9.09 -3.59 -3.02
N LEU A 107 8.71 -2.31 -3.03
CA LEU A 107 7.54 -1.81 -3.76
C LEU A 107 6.27 -2.65 -3.45
N LEU A 108 6.08 -2.99 -2.17
CA LEU A 108 4.90 -3.75 -1.75
C LEU A 108 3.68 -2.85 -1.77
N ASP A 109 2.69 -3.28 -2.55
CA ASP A 109 1.37 -2.65 -2.56
C ASP A 109 0.59 -2.99 -1.28
N SER A 110 -0.48 -2.23 -1.06
CA SER A 110 -1.45 -2.36 0.00
C SER A 110 -2.13 -3.73 0.09
N ASP A 111 -2.18 -4.49 -1.00
CA ASP A 111 -2.72 -5.85 -1.04
C ASP A 111 -1.78 -6.90 -0.41
N GLY A 112 -0.51 -6.55 -0.20
CA GLY A 112 0.50 -7.38 0.44
C GLY A 112 0.87 -8.64 -0.33
N ARG A 113 0.54 -8.76 -1.62
CA ARG A 113 0.80 -9.97 -2.39
C ARG A 113 2.28 -10.10 -2.72
N VAL A 114 2.82 -11.30 -2.48
CA VAL A 114 4.20 -11.68 -2.81
C VAL A 114 4.26 -13.09 -3.35
N THR A 115 5.32 -13.39 -4.10
CA THR A 115 5.71 -14.76 -4.44
C THR A 115 6.91 -15.14 -3.59
N VAL A 116 6.93 -16.38 -3.12
CA VAL A 116 7.96 -16.89 -2.22
C VAL A 116 8.57 -18.14 -2.81
N SER A 117 9.90 -18.27 -2.69
CA SER A 117 10.62 -19.50 -2.98
C SER A 117 11.70 -19.73 -1.91
N VAL A 118 12.10 -20.98 -1.72
CA VAL A 118 13.27 -21.33 -0.91
C VAL A 118 14.34 -21.86 -1.85
N VAL A 119 15.52 -21.24 -1.84
CA VAL A 119 16.66 -21.63 -2.66
C VAL A 119 17.88 -21.70 -1.76
N ASP A 120 18.54 -22.85 -1.69
CA ASP A 120 19.73 -23.08 -0.85
C ASP A 120 19.55 -22.69 0.63
N GLY A 121 18.32 -22.87 1.15
CA GLY A 121 17.97 -22.50 2.52
C GLY A 121 17.61 -21.01 2.72
N GLU A 122 17.62 -20.21 1.66
CA GLU A 122 17.23 -18.80 1.69
C GLU A 122 15.77 -18.61 1.31
N LEU A 123 15.00 -17.91 2.17
CA LEU A 123 13.66 -17.46 1.83
C LEU A 123 13.74 -16.24 0.90
N ARG A 124 13.39 -16.44 -0.37
CA ARG A 124 13.32 -15.37 -1.37
C ARG A 124 11.89 -14.91 -1.53
N VAL A 125 11.64 -13.66 -1.17
CA VAL A 125 10.33 -13.02 -1.27
C VAL A 125 10.39 -11.95 -2.34
N ILE A 126 9.51 -12.03 -3.33
CA ILE A 126 9.50 -11.17 -4.50
C ILE A 126 8.12 -10.53 -4.61
N SER A 127 8.06 -9.20 -4.71
CA SER A 127 6.81 -8.49 -5.01
C SER A 127 6.55 -8.46 -6.53
N PRO A 128 5.27 -8.40 -6.96
CA PRO A 128 4.93 -8.31 -8.37
C PRO A 128 5.61 -7.14 -9.09
N MET A 129 5.59 -5.94 -8.49
CA MET A 129 6.19 -4.74 -9.09
C MET A 129 7.71 -4.82 -9.15
N SER A 130 8.37 -5.38 -8.13
CA SER A 130 9.81 -5.60 -8.19
C SER A 130 10.20 -6.60 -9.29
N ALA A 131 9.41 -7.65 -9.50
CA ALA A 131 9.63 -8.62 -10.57
C ALA A 131 9.51 -7.96 -11.96
N VAL A 132 8.46 -7.16 -12.18
CA VAL A 132 8.24 -6.44 -13.44
C VAL A 132 9.40 -5.47 -13.72
N ARG A 133 9.82 -4.67 -12.73
CA ARG A 133 10.95 -3.73 -12.88
C ARG A 133 12.26 -4.44 -13.13
N GLN A 134 12.51 -5.56 -12.47
CA GLN A 134 13.72 -6.34 -12.70
C GLN A 134 13.74 -6.95 -14.11
N LEU A 135 12.59 -7.40 -14.62
CA LEU A 135 12.44 -7.88 -15.98
C LEU A 135 12.64 -6.74 -17.00
N GLN A 136 12.02 -5.59 -16.78
CA GLN A 136 12.18 -4.39 -17.63
C GLN A 136 13.65 -3.94 -17.68
N ARG A 137 14.35 -3.91 -16.54
CA ARG A 137 15.79 -3.56 -16.51
C ARG A 137 16.62 -4.54 -17.33
N ARG A 138 16.40 -5.85 -17.20
CA ARG A 138 17.10 -6.88 -18.00
C ARG A 138 16.75 -6.81 -19.49
N ALA A 139 15.50 -6.50 -19.82
CA ALA A 139 15.05 -6.36 -21.20
C ALA A 139 15.59 -5.07 -21.84
N SER A 140 15.68 -3.98 -21.09
CA SER A 140 16.20 -2.69 -21.58
C SER A 140 17.66 -2.76 -22.05
N SER A 141 18.47 -3.65 -21.47
CA SER A 141 19.83 -3.93 -21.96
C SER A 141 19.89 -4.73 -23.27
N LEU A 142 18.76 -5.27 -23.73
CA LEU A 142 18.64 -6.05 -24.96
C LEU A 142 17.96 -5.27 -26.10
N VAL A 143 17.39 -4.10 -25.82
CA VAL A 143 16.74 -3.24 -26.82
C VAL A 143 17.79 -2.28 -27.43
N PRO A 144 18.03 -2.32 -28.76
CA PRO A 144 18.90 -1.35 -29.43
C PRO A 144 18.40 0.08 -29.23
N LYS A 145 19.31 1.02 -28.97
CA LYS A 145 18.96 2.45 -28.86
C LYS A 145 18.32 2.92 -30.17
N GLY A 146 17.05 3.33 -30.11
CA GLY A 146 16.33 3.94 -31.22
C GLY A 146 15.09 3.19 -31.71
N THR A 147 14.79 2.00 -31.18
CA THR A 147 13.57 1.26 -31.55
C THR A 147 12.56 1.28 -30.41
N LEU A 148 11.41 1.92 -30.62
CA LEU A 148 10.25 1.78 -29.75
C LEU A 148 9.57 0.46 -30.09
N VAL A 149 9.64 -0.54 -29.20
CA VAL A 149 8.96 -1.84 -29.36
C VAL A 149 7.44 -1.68 -29.55
N SER A 150 6.88 -0.56 -29.10
CA SER A 150 5.49 -0.20 -29.34
C SER A 150 5.16 0.06 -30.82
N ASP A 151 6.10 0.55 -31.63
CA ASP A 151 5.84 0.88 -33.03
C ASP A 151 5.73 -0.39 -33.89
N GLU A 152 6.50 -1.44 -33.57
CA GLU A 152 6.39 -2.76 -34.21
C GLU A 152 5.05 -3.44 -33.86
N LEU A 153 4.63 -3.39 -32.59
CA LEU A 153 3.37 -3.99 -32.13
C LEU A 153 2.12 -3.24 -32.66
N ILE A 154 2.23 -1.94 -32.90
CA ILE A 154 1.17 -1.14 -33.54
C ILE A 154 1.08 -1.47 -35.03
N ALA A 155 2.22 -1.60 -35.73
CA ALA A 155 2.26 -1.97 -37.14
C ALA A 155 1.66 -3.36 -37.40
N GLU A 156 1.97 -4.33 -36.53
CA GLU A 156 1.45 -5.70 -36.65
C GLU A 156 -0.07 -5.76 -36.44
N ARG A 157 -0.60 -5.00 -35.47
CA ARG A 157 -2.06 -4.92 -35.23
C ARG A 157 -2.82 -4.21 -36.35
N HIS A 158 -2.20 -3.25 -37.04
CA HIS A 158 -2.79 -2.61 -38.22
C HIS A 158 -2.80 -3.53 -39.44
N ALA A 159 -1.76 -4.33 -39.65
CA ALA A 159 -1.70 -5.31 -40.73
C ALA A 159 -2.76 -6.42 -40.58
N GLU A 160 -3.03 -6.87 -39.34
CA GLU A 160 -4.11 -7.85 -39.08
C GLU A 160 -5.52 -7.27 -39.33
N ALA A 161 -5.71 -5.96 -39.16
CA ALA A 161 -6.99 -5.30 -39.45
C ALA A 161 -7.27 -5.13 -40.95
N GLU A 162 -6.22 -4.99 -41.78
CA GLU A 162 -6.36 -4.93 -43.25
C GLU A 162 -6.54 -6.31 -43.90
N LEU A 163 -6.07 -7.38 -43.26
CA LEU A 163 -6.23 -8.77 -43.74
C LEU A 163 -7.61 -9.39 -43.45
N ASN A 164 -8.42 -8.75 -42.60
CA ASN A 164 -9.68 -9.31 -42.09
C ASN A 164 -10.91 -8.41 -42.35
N GLY A 165 -10.81 -7.47 -43.30
CA GLY A 165 -11.92 -6.65 -43.83
C GLY A 165 -12.19 -6.94 -45.30
#